data_AF-A0A1C3WDR1-F1
#
_entry.id   AF-A0A1C3WDR1-F1
#
_cell.length_a   1.000
_cell.length_b   1.000
_cell.length_c   1.000
_cell.angle_alpha   90.00
_cell.angle_beta   90.00
_cell.angle_gamma   90.00
#
_symmetry.space_group_name_H-M   'P 1'
#
loop_
_entity.id
_entity.type
_entity.pdbx_description
1 polymer ?
#
loop_
_entity_poly.entity_id
_entity_poly.type
_entity_poly.pdbx_seq_one_letter_code
_entity_poly.pdbx_strand_id
1 'polypeptide(L)'
;MLWLVRSLLKDNLVKYVNNPDHKRAKLLVFTERGRQLYKEVEWRQRIWTHEIGTSFNLENLQSTTQCIRRLGESIKGGDGNDDESEIGS
;
A
#
# COMPACT_ATOMS: atom_id res chain seq x y z
N MET A 1 2.85 6.09 10.38
CA MET A 1 3.20 4.68 10.12
C MET A 1 3.22 3.78 11.38
N LEU A 2 3.77 4.21 12.52
CA LEU A 2 3.92 3.33 13.71
C LEU A 2 2.59 2.88 14.36
N TRP A 3 1.56 3.73 14.32
CA TRP A 3 0.28 3.45 14.99
C TRP A 3 -0.51 2.28 14.37
N LEU A 4 -0.49 2.16 13.04
CA LEU A 4 -1.17 1.06 12.33
C LEU A 4 -0.60 -0.30 12.75
N VAL A 5 0.72 -0.44 12.74
CA VAL A 5 1.41 -1.66 13.15
C VAL A 5 1.07 -2.02 14.59
N ARG A 6 1.05 -1.03 15.49
CA ARG A 6 0.69 -1.24 16.90
C ARG A 6 -0.75 -1.75 17.06
N SER A 7 -1.70 -1.20 16.29
CA SER A 7 -3.09 -1.68 16.33
C SER A 7 -3.18 -3.13 15.87
N LEU A 8 -2.56 -3.47 14.74
CA LEU A 8 -2.59 -4.82 14.19
C LEU A 8 -1.94 -5.85 15.13
N LEU A 9 -0.89 -5.46 15.87
CA LEU A 9 -0.28 -6.29 16.91
C LEU A 9 -1.20 -6.45 18.11
N LYS A 10 -1.81 -5.36 18.59
CA LYS A 10 -2.75 -5.36 19.72
C LYS A 10 -3.94 -6.27 19.45
N ASP A 11 -4.44 -6.28 18.23
CA ASP A 11 -5.59 -7.08 17.80
C ASP A 11 -5.23 -8.53 17.43
N ASN A 12 -3.96 -8.92 17.63
CA ASN A 12 -3.39 -10.23 17.32
C ASN A 12 -3.59 -10.63 15.84
N LEU A 13 -3.53 -9.66 14.92
CA LEU A 13 -3.66 -9.89 13.48
C LEU A 13 -2.30 -10.13 12.83
N VAL A 14 -1.25 -9.50 13.36
CA VAL A 14 0.14 -9.71 12.91
C VAL A 14 1.03 -10.03 14.09
N LYS A 15 2.20 -10.62 13.81
CA LYS A 15 3.26 -10.85 14.79
C LYS A 15 4.62 -10.53 14.18
N TYR A 16 5.56 -10.17 15.05
CA TYR A 16 6.96 -10.03 14.65
C TYR A 16 7.62 -11.39 14.46
N VAL A 17 8.44 -11.51 13.43
CA VAL A 17 9.40 -12.60 13.24
C VAL A 17 10.78 -12.03 12.95
N ASN A 18 11.82 -12.80 13.29
CA ASN A 18 13.19 -12.39 13.00
C ASN A 18 13.39 -12.28 11.49
N ASN A 19 14.07 -11.21 11.07
CA ASN A 19 14.53 -11.10 9.69
C ASN A 19 15.93 -11.74 9.61
N PRO A 20 16.09 -12.85 8.86
CA PRO A 20 17.40 -13.49 8.71
C PRO A 20 18.45 -12.56 8.09
N ASP A 21 18.03 -11.57 7.29
CA ASP A 21 18.95 -10.69 6.56
C ASP A 21 19.37 -9.44 7.36
N HIS A 22 18.61 -9.06 8.38
CA HIS A 22 18.87 -7.83 9.15
C HIS A 22 18.46 -7.95 10.62
N LYS A 23 19.43 -7.84 11.55
CA LYS A 23 19.21 -7.93 13.01
C LYS A 23 18.27 -6.87 13.61
N ARG A 24 18.08 -5.71 12.96
CA ARG A 24 17.28 -4.58 13.49
C ARG A 24 15.90 -4.42 12.85
N ALA A 25 15.70 -4.91 11.62
CA ALA A 25 14.42 -4.82 10.94
C ALA A 25 13.61 -6.09 11.24
N LYS A 26 12.52 -6.00 12.00
CA LYS A 26 11.64 -7.15 12.25
C LYS A 26 10.66 -7.31 11.11
N LEU A 27 10.47 -8.53 10.62
CA LEU A 27 9.41 -8.86 9.66
C LEU A 27 8.07 -8.93 10.40
N LEU A 28 6.99 -8.49 9.77
CA LEU A 28 5.62 -8.67 10.24
C LEU A 28 4.94 -9.74 9.38
N VAL A 29 4.35 -10.73 10.03
CA VAL A 29 3.59 -11.78 9.36
C VAL A 29 2.19 -11.87 9.96
N PHE A 30 1.20 -12.26 9.15
CA PHE A 30 -0.12 -12.54 9.67
C PHE A 30 -0.09 -13.69 10.68
N THR A 31 -0.87 -13.55 11.75
CA THR A 31 -1.27 -14.69 12.58
C THR A 31 -2.33 -15.52 11.85
N GLU A 32 -2.76 -16.64 12.43
CA GLU A 32 -3.87 -17.41 11.85
C GLU A 32 -5.17 -16.60 11.85
N ARG A 33 -5.47 -15.92 12.97
CA ARG A 33 -6.58 -14.96 13.07
C ARG A 33 -6.47 -13.87 12.01
N GLY A 34 -5.28 -13.31 11.82
CA GLY A 34 -5.02 -12.29 10.80
C GLY A 34 -5.31 -12.78 9.38
N ARG A 35 -4.89 -14.02 9.05
CA ARG A 35 -5.20 -14.63 7.75
C ARG A 35 -6.70 -14.84 7.55
N GLN A 36 -7.41 -15.32 8.56
CA GLN A 36 -8.85 -15.52 8.48
C GLN A 36 -9.60 -14.20 8.27
N LEU A 37 -9.27 -13.17 9.06
CA LEU A 37 -9.86 -11.84 8.89
C LEU A 37 -9.52 -11.23 7.52
N TYR A 38 -8.28 -11.39 7.06
CA TYR A 38 -7.87 -10.94 5.73
C TYR A 38 -8.70 -11.60 4.63
N LYS A 39 -8.96 -12.91 4.72
CA LYS A 39 -9.84 -13.63 3.78
C LYS A 39 -11.28 -13.12 3.82
N GLU A 40 -11.81 -12.77 5.00
CA GLU A 40 -13.14 -12.17 5.09
C GLU A 40 -13.19 -10.80 4.41
N VAL A 41 -12.18 -9.97 4.63
CA VAL A 41 -12.05 -8.67 3.97
C VAL A 41 -11.94 -8.86 2.46
N GLU A 42 -11.10 -9.78 1.98
CA GLU A 42 -10.95 -10.10 0.55
C GLU A 42 -12.28 -10.56 -0.05
N TRP A 43 -13.04 -11.40 0.65
CA TRP A 43 -14.33 -11.87 0.18
C TRP A 43 -15.35 -10.74 0.04
N ARG A 44 -15.48 -9.89 1.06
CA ARG A 44 -16.32 -8.68 0.98
C ARG A 44 -15.83 -7.77 -0.14
N GLN A 45 -14.50 -7.67 -0.29
CA GLN A 45 -13.88 -6.87 -1.32
C GLN A 45 -14.13 -7.40 -2.73
N ARG A 46 -14.33 -8.70 -2.89
CA ARG A 46 -14.66 -9.29 -4.18
C ARG A 46 -16.08 -8.95 -4.60
N ILE A 47 -17.04 -8.97 -3.66
CA ILE A 47 -18.45 -8.71 -3.93
C ILE A 47 -18.66 -7.31 -4.49
N TRP A 48 -18.35 -6.28 -3.69
CA TRP A 48 -18.54 -4.89 -4.13
C TRP A 48 -17.69 -4.51 -5.35
N THR A 49 -16.47 -5.06 -5.51
CA THR A 49 -15.62 -4.79 -6.69
C THR A 49 -16.23 -5.41 -7.93
N HIS A 50 -16.84 -6.59 -7.82
CA HIS A 50 -17.55 -7.21 -8.91
C HIS A 50 -18.78 -6.37 -9.30
N GLU A 51 -19.59 -5.97 -8.32
CA GLU A 51 -20.77 -5.13 -8.54
C GLU A 51 -20.41 -3.81 -9.23
N ILE A 52 -19.45 -3.07 -8.68
CA ILE A 52 -18.99 -1.79 -9.24
C ILE A 52 -18.32 -2.02 -10.60
N GLY A 53 -17.50 -3.07 -10.72
CA GLY A 53 -16.74 -3.40 -11.92
C GLY A 53 -17.62 -3.68 -13.12
N THR A 54 -18.83 -4.23 -12.93
CA THR A 54 -19.78 -4.44 -14.05
C THR A 54 -20.22 -3.14 -14.74
N SER A 55 -20.10 -1.99 -14.07
CA SER A 55 -20.46 -0.67 -14.61
C SER A 55 -19.36 -0.04 -15.47
N PHE A 56 -18.18 -0.65 -15.56
CA PHE A 56 -17.03 -0.10 -16.29
C PHE A 56 -16.51 -1.08 -17.34
N ASN A 57 -16.15 -0.55 -18.51
CA ASN A 57 -15.39 -1.34 -19.48
C ASN A 57 -13.91 -1.39 -19.06
N LEU A 58 -13.21 -2.45 -19.48
CA LEU A 58 -11.82 -2.70 -19.09
C LEU A 58 -10.87 -1.61 -19.60
N GLU A 59 -11.07 -1.12 -20.82
CA GLU A 59 -10.23 -0.11 -21.46
C GLU A 59 -10.24 1.21 -20.67
N ASN A 60 -11.41 1.70 -20.30
CA ASN A 60 -11.60 2.90 -19.50
C ASN A 60 -10.92 2.77 -18.13
N LEU A 61 -11.03 1.60 -17.48
CA LEU A 61 -10.34 1.34 -16.21
C LEU A 61 -8.82 1.40 -16.38
N GLN A 62 -8.28 0.83 -17.46
CA GLN A 62 -6.85 0.86 -17.76
C GLN A 62 -6.37 2.29 -18.05
N SER A 63 -7.06 3.02 -18.92
CA SER A 63 -6.71 4.41 -19.26
C SER A 63 -6.78 5.32 -18.03
N THR A 64 -7.81 5.18 -17.20
CA THR A 64 -7.97 5.95 -15.96
C THR A 64 -6.85 5.65 -14.98
N THR A 65 -6.53 4.36 -14.78
CA THR A 65 -5.44 3.93 -13.89
C THR A 65 -4.09 4.48 -14.36
N GLN A 66 -3.82 4.44 -15.67
CA GLN A 66 -2.60 4.99 -16.25
C GLN A 66 -2.51 6.51 -16.05
N CYS A 67 -3.63 7.22 -16.23
CA CYS A 67 -3.69 8.67 -16.02
C CYS A 67 -3.39 9.04 -14.55
N ILE A 68 -4.05 8.39 -13.60
CA ILE A 68 -3.83 8.61 -12.16
C ILE A 68 -2.38 8.31 -11.78
N ARG A 69 -1.80 7.22 -12.32
CA ARG A 69 -0.39 6.88 -12.09
C ARG A 69 0.55 7.98 -12.58
N ARG A 70 0.35 8.47 -13.80
CA ARG A 70 1.15 9.56 -14.38
C ARG A 70 1.05 10.84 -13.55
N LEU A 71 -0.16 11.20 -13.09
CA LEU A 71 -0.35 12.34 -12.19
C LEU A 71 0.43 12.17 -10.88
N GLY A 72 0.38 10.97 -10.29
CA GLY A 72 1.15 10.66 -9.08
C GLY A 72 2.68 10.72 -9.29
N GLU A 73 3.16 10.32 -10.47
CA GLU A 73 4.57 10.44 -10.86
C GLU A 73 4.98 11.90 -11.05
N SER A 74 4.15 12.72 -11.69
CA SER A 74 4.41 14.17 -11.87
C SER A 74 4.48 14.93 -10.56
N ILE A 75 3.61 14.62 -9.59
CA ILE A 75 3.65 15.24 -8.26
C ILE A 75 4.96 14.88 -7.54
N LYS A 76 5.37 13.61 -7.60
CA LYS A 76 6.63 13.17 -6.98
C LYS A 76 7.87 13.75 -7.65
N GLY A 77 7.82 13.98 -8.96
CA GLY A 77 8.92 14.59 -9.72
C GLY A 77 9.02 16.10 -9.57
N GLY A 78 7.98 16.78 -9.05
CA GLY A 78 7.97 18.22 -8.80
C GLY A 78 8.66 18.66 -7.49
N ASP A 79 8.91 17.72 -6.58
CA ASP A 79 9.55 17.98 -5.26
C ASP A 79 11.09 17.86 -5.30
N GLY A 80 11.71 17.82 -6.48
CA GLY A 80 13.13 17.47 -6.65
C GLY A 80 14.02 18.50 -7.34
N ASN A 81 13.59 19.75 -7.52
CA ASN A 81 14.36 20.74 -8.31
C ASN A 81 14.68 22.06 -7.60
N ASP A 82 14.48 22.16 -6.28
CA ASP A 82 14.84 23.34 -5.49
C ASP A 82 15.86 22.95 -4.41
N ASP A 83 17.15 22.87 -4.78
CA ASP A 83 18.33 23.10 -3.92
C ASP A 83 19.60 22.54 -4.59
N GLU A 84 20.12 23.21 -5.62
CA GLU A 84 21.55 23.19 -5.99
C GLU A 84 21.82 24.18 -7.14
N SER A 85 21.56 25.47 -6.91
CA SER A 85 22.06 26.54 -7.79
C SER A 85 22.41 27.83 -7.07
N GLU A 86 22.96 27.75 -5.85
CA GLU A 86 23.70 28.86 -5.24
C GLU A 86 24.84 28.30 -4.39
N ILE A 87 26.00 28.04 -4.98
CA ILE A 87 27.30 28.60 -4.55
C ILE A 87 28.18 28.65 -5.80
N GLY A 88 28.00 29.72 -6.58
CA GLY A 88 29.04 30.27 -7.44
C GLY A 88 29.54 31.55 -6.82
N SER A 89 30.76 31.52 -6.25
CA SER A 89 31.80 32.58 -6.26
C SER A 89 32.99 32.14 -5.41
#